data_AF-E0VJ48-F1
#
_entry.id   AF-E0VJ48-F1
#
_cell.length_a   1.000
_cell.length_b   1.000
_cell.length_c   1.000
_cell.angle_alpha   90.00
_cell.angle_beta   90.00
_cell.angle_gamma   90.00
#
_symmetry.space_group_name_H-M   'P 1'
#
loop_
_entity.id
_entity.type
_entity.pdbx_description
1 polymer ?
#
loop_
_entity_poly.entity_id
_entity_poly.type
_entity_poly.pdbx_seq_one_letter_code
_entity_poly.pdbx_strand_id
1 'polypeptide(L)'
;MIYMSDANFGHAAKLFTLFARVIYFDIIYIQSIQIEFGFVYFVMSGLIFVYFNTRTGPKMKGEVSAYSVFNTGCEAIEGTFKAEYFEKQLNLIQHQS
;
A
#
# COMPACT_ATOMS: atom_id res chain seq x y z
N MET A 1 -23.22 -35.08 2.86
CA MET A 1 -21.84 -35.58 2.66
C MET A 1 -21.18 -35.06 1.39
N ILE A 2 -21.89 -34.78 0.30
CA ILE A 2 -21.30 -34.27 -0.96
C ILE A 2 -20.71 -32.85 -0.83
N TYR A 3 -21.43 -31.92 -0.18
CA TYR A 3 -20.95 -30.53 0.05
C TYR A 3 -19.63 -30.41 0.84
N MET A 4 -19.33 -31.37 1.72
CA MET A 4 -18.07 -31.38 2.49
C MET A 4 -16.89 -31.83 1.61
N SER A 5 -17.14 -32.67 0.60
CA SER A 5 -16.14 -33.16 -0.36
C SER A 5 -15.70 -32.04 -1.32
N ASP A 6 -16.65 -31.25 -1.81
CA ASP A 6 -16.37 -30.12 -2.72
C ASP A 6 -15.59 -29.00 -2.03
N ALA A 7 -15.87 -28.73 -0.75
CA ALA A 7 -15.13 -27.75 0.04
C ALA A 7 -13.65 -28.17 0.26
N ASN A 8 -13.41 -29.46 0.54
CA ASN A 8 -12.07 -30.01 0.67
C ASN A 8 -11.29 -29.97 -0.66
N PHE A 9 -11.96 -30.25 -1.79
CA PHE A 9 -11.38 -30.13 -3.12
C PHE A 9 -11.00 -28.68 -3.45
N GLY A 10 -11.87 -27.72 -3.14
CA GLY A 10 -11.57 -26.29 -3.30
C GLY A 10 -10.41 -25.80 -2.44
N HIS A 11 -10.27 -26.31 -1.21
CA HIS A 11 -9.13 -26.00 -0.35
C HIS A 11 -7.82 -26.60 -0.87
N ALA A 12 -7.85 -27.87 -1.26
CA ALA A 12 -6.70 -28.54 -1.86
C ALA A 12 -6.22 -27.83 -3.14
N ALA A 13 -7.14 -27.40 -4.01
CA ALA A 13 -6.82 -26.65 -5.22
C ALA A 13 -6.19 -25.28 -4.91
N LYS A 14 -6.67 -24.57 -3.88
CA LYS A 14 -6.08 -23.30 -3.43
C LYS A 14 -4.67 -23.49 -2.86
N LEU A 15 -4.48 -24.51 -2.03
CA LEU A 15 -3.16 -24.88 -1.49
C LEU A 15 -2.19 -25.23 -2.63
N PHE A 16 -2.61 -26.08 -3.57
CA PHE A 16 -1.82 -26.42 -4.75
C PHE A 16 -1.43 -25.18 -5.56
N THR A 17 -2.39 -24.29 -5.82
CA THR A 17 -2.14 -23.04 -6.54
C THR A 17 -1.16 -22.13 -5.79
N LEU A 18 -1.25 -22.07 -4.46
CA LEU A 18 -0.32 -21.31 -3.63
C LEU A 18 1.11 -21.88 -3.73
N PHE A 19 1.27 -23.20 -3.57
CA PHE A 19 2.56 -23.86 -3.71
C PHE A 19 3.19 -23.63 -5.09
N ALA A 20 2.40 -23.79 -6.16
CA ALA A 20 2.87 -23.56 -7.52
C ALA A 20 3.38 -22.12 -7.72
N ARG A 21 2.71 -21.12 -7.15
CA ARG A 21 3.15 -19.71 -7.20
C ARG A 21 4.45 -19.47 -6.44
N VAL A 22 4.62 -20.08 -5.27
CA VAL A 22 5.85 -19.96 -4.47
C VAL A 22 7.03 -20.61 -5.20
N ILE A 23 6.86 -21.82 -5.73
CA ILE A 23 7.90 -22.51 -6.51
C ILE A 23 8.30 -21.69 -7.73
N TYR A 24 7.33 -21.13 -8.46
CA TYR A 24 7.61 -20.28 -9.61
C TYR A 24 8.43 -19.04 -9.23
N PHE A 25 8.07 -18.38 -8.12
CA PHE A 25 8.82 -17.26 -7.57
C PHE A 25 10.27 -17.66 -7.21
N ASP A 26 10.44 -18.78 -6.51
CA ASP A 26 11.75 -19.27 -6.08
C ASP A 26 12.66 -19.60 -7.27
N ILE A 27 12.13 -20.19 -8.34
CA ILE A 27 12.89 -20.48 -9.57
C ILE A 27 13.45 -19.19 -10.18
N ILE A 28 12.62 -18.15 -10.31
CA ILE A 28 13.06 -16.86 -10.88
C ILE A 28 14.06 -16.19 -9.93
N TYR A 29 13.83 -16.28 -8.62
CA TYR A 29 14.73 -15.71 -7.63
C TYR A 29 16.11 -16.36 -7.69
N ILE A 30 16.19 -17.69 -7.73
CA ILE A 30 17.46 -18.43 -7.89
C ILE A 30 18.16 -18.04 -9.20
N GLN A 31 17.40 -17.95 -10.30
CA GLN A 31 17.95 -17.48 -11.58
C GLN A 31 18.51 -16.05 -11.49
N SER A 32 17.83 -15.18 -10.75
CA SER A 32 18.25 -13.78 -10.52
C SER A 32 19.52 -13.70 -9.67
N ILE A 33 19.71 -14.60 -8.70
CA ILE A 33 20.96 -14.68 -7.92
C ILE A 33 22.14 -15.05 -8.84
N GLN A 34 21.95 -15.98 -9.78
CA GLN A 34 23.02 -16.40 -10.70
C GLN A 34 23.52 -15.27 -11.62
N ILE A 35 22.66 -14.32 -11.96
CA ILE A 35 23.01 -13.12 -12.73
C ILE A 35 23.38 -11.92 -11.84
N GLU A 36 23.66 -12.16 -10.56
CA GLU A 36 24.01 -11.15 -9.54
C GLU A 36 22.92 -10.07 -9.31
N PHE A 37 21.69 -10.34 -9.74
CA PHE A 37 20.54 -9.42 -9.65
C PHE A 37 19.52 -9.80 -8.57
N GLY A 38 19.85 -10.79 -7.72
CA GLY A 38 18.94 -11.33 -6.71
C GLY A 38 18.40 -10.28 -5.75
N PHE A 39 19.24 -9.36 -5.29
CA PHE A 39 18.81 -8.29 -4.38
C PHE A 39 17.78 -7.36 -5.03
N VAL A 40 17.98 -6.99 -6.30
CA VAL A 40 17.03 -6.12 -7.02
C VAL A 40 15.70 -6.82 -7.21
N TYR A 41 15.72 -8.10 -7.62
CA TYR A 41 14.51 -8.90 -7.74
C TYR A 41 13.74 -8.98 -6.41
N PHE A 42 14.45 -9.22 -5.31
CA PHE A 42 13.86 -9.31 -3.98
C PHE A 42 13.21 -7.99 -3.54
N VAL A 43 13.93 -6.88 -3.66
CA VAL A 43 13.42 -5.55 -3.29
C VAL A 43 12.21 -5.16 -4.14
N MET A 44 12.28 -5.32 -5.46
CA MET A 44 11.17 -5.01 -6.36
C MET A 44 9.94 -5.86 -6.06
N SER A 45 10.13 -7.15 -5.82
CA SER A 45 9.04 -8.05 -5.43
C SER A 45 8.42 -7.64 -4.09
N GLY A 46 9.24 -7.24 -3.12
CA GLY A 46 8.79 -6.71 -1.83
C GLY A 46 7.97 -5.43 -1.98
N LEU A 47 8.42 -4.49 -2.81
CA LEU A 47 7.67 -3.25 -3.09
C LEU A 47 6.35 -3.53 -3.80
N ILE A 48 6.34 -4.42 -4.78
CA ILE A 48 5.12 -4.87 -5.48
C ILE A 48 4.17 -5.55 -4.49
N PHE A 49 4.69 -6.42 -3.63
CA PHE A 49 3.91 -7.08 -2.59
C PHE A 49 3.28 -6.06 -1.64
N VAL A 50 4.07 -5.12 -1.12
CA VAL A 50 3.56 -4.03 -0.28
C VAL A 50 2.50 -3.26 -1.04
N TYR A 51 2.76 -2.81 -2.27
CA TYR A 51 1.83 -2.05 -3.09
C TYR A 51 0.46 -2.74 -3.23
N PHE A 52 0.45 -4.04 -3.56
CA PHE A 52 -0.80 -4.80 -3.71
C PHE A 52 -1.49 -5.14 -2.39
N ASN A 53 -0.74 -5.25 -1.29
CA ASN A 53 -1.31 -5.56 0.03
C ASN A 53 -1.66 -4.29 0.83
N THR A 54 -1.07 -3.14 0.50
CA THR A 54 -1.48 -1.84 1.02
C THR A 54 -2.77 -1.42 0.36
N ARG A 55 -3.71 -0.99 1.19
CA ARG A 55 -5.08 -0.69 0.76
C ARG A 55 -5.09 0.41 -0.30
N THR A 56 -5.45 0.05 -1.52
CA THR A 56 -5.61 0.98 -2.66
C THR A 56 -7.05 1.52 -2.78
N GLY A 57 -7.99 1.01 -1.97
CA GLY A 57 -9.41 1.40 -1.97
C GLY A 57 -9.77 2.56 -1.02
N PRO A 58 -10.91 3.24 -1.26
CA PRO A 58 -11.39 4.34 -0.44
C PRO A 58 -11.55 3.93 1.03
N LYS A 59 -11.30 4.87 1.95
CA LYS A 59 -11.49 4.64 3.39
C LYS A 59 -12.93 4.29 3.67
N MET A 60 -13.14 3.23 4.47
CA MET A 60 -14.46 2.98 5.05
C MET A 60 -14.77 4.15 5.99
N LYS A 61 -16.00 4.67 5.92
CA LYS A 61 -16.47 5.74 6.81
C LYS A 61 -16.30 5.27 8.27
N GLY A 62 -15.38 5.92 9.00
CA GLY A 62 -15.07 5.59 10.40
C GLY A 62 -13.77 4.83 10.64
N GLU A 63 -12.99 4.47 9.60
CA GLU A 63 -11.66 3.88 9.81
C GLU A 63 -10.67 4.92 10.36
N VAL A 64 -10.34 4.72 11.64
CA VAL A 64 -9.33 5.49 12.39
C VAL A 64 -8.01 5.50 11.61
N SER A 65 -7.61 6.67 11.10
CA SER A 65 -6.23 6.86 10.61
C SER A 65 -5.27 6.83 11.79
N ALA A 66 -4.00 6.49 11.56
CA ALA A 66 -2.95 6.79 12.54
C ALA A 66 -2.96 8.27 12.97
N TYR A 67 -3.26 9.19 12.04
CA TYR A 67 -3.43 10.62 12.32
C TYR A 67 -4.72 10.99 13.08
N SER A 68 -5.71 10.09 13.16
CA SER A 68 -6.93 10.33 13.95
C SER A 68 -6.66 10.37 15.46
N VAL A 69 -5.57 9.75 15.91
CA VAL A 69 -5.09 9.85 17.29
C VAL A 69 -4.68 11.29 17.63
N PHE A 70 -4.20 12.04 16.64
CA PHE A 70 -3.77 13.43 16.81
C PHE A 70 -4.79 14.45 16.30
N ASN A 71 -5.76 14.02 15.49
CA ASN A 71 -6.81 14.86 14.91
C ASN A 71 -8.15 14.13 14.92
N THR A 72 -8.77 14.07 16.11
CA THR A 72 -9.98 13.30 16.40
C THR A 72 -11.25 13.84 15.68
N GLY A 73 -11.15 14.93 14.92
CA GLY A 73 -12.26 15.51 14.14
C GLY A 73 -12.00 15.62 12.63
N CYS A 74 -10.83 15.19 12.13
CA CYS A 74 -10.41 15.52 10.76
C CYS A 74 -10.44 17.03 10.49
N GLU A 75 -10.17 17.85 11.51
CA GLU A 75 -10.15 19.30 11.38
C GLU A 75 -8.82 19.76 10.79
N ALA A 76 -8.81 20.86 10.04
CA ALA A 76 -7.57 21.41 9.51
C ALA A 76 -6.68 21.81 10.70
N ILE A 77 -5.46 21.26 10.77
CA ILE A 77 -4.53 21.53 11.87
C ILE A 77 -4.25 23.03 11.89
N GLU A 78 -4.52 23.67 13.03
CA GLU A 78 -4.24 25.08 13.25
C GLU A 78 -2.73 25.34 13.03
N GLY A 79 -2.40 26.18 12.04
CA GLY A 79 -1.03 26.36 11.53
C GLY A 79 -0.78 25.78 10.13
N THR A 80 -1.72 25.01 9.56
CA THR A 80 -1.73 24.70 8.13
C THR A 80 -1.89 26.00 7.36
N PHE A 81 -0.93 26.27 6.48
CA PHE A 81 -0.85 27.50 5.70
C PHE A 81 -2.15 27.74 4.91
N LYS A 82 -2.99 28.69 5.35
CA LYS A 82 -4.17 29.12 4.59
C LYS A 82 -3.70 29.93 3.39
N ALA A 83 -4.04 29.48 2.19
CA ALA A 83 -3.68 30.17 0.93
C ALA A 83 -4.06 31.65 0.93
N GLU A 84 -5.17 32.00 1.57
CA GLU A 84 -5.62 33.39 1.75
C GLU A 84 -4.61 34.27 2.52
N TYR A 85 -3.96 33.73 3.54
CA TYR A 85 -2.94 34.46 4.31
C TYR A 85 -1.67 34.68 3.48
N PHE A 86 -1.32 33.74 2.61
CA PHE A 86 -0.22 33.86 1.68
C PHE A 86 -0.45 34.95 0.62
N GLU A 87 -1.62 34.92 -0.02
CA GLU A 87 -2.01 35.91 -1.02
C GLU A 87 -2.01 37.32 -0.43
N LYS A 88 -2.52 37.46 0.80
CA LYS A 88 -2.47 38.74 1.52
C LYS A 88 -1.05 39.22 1.76
N GLN A 89 -0.13 38.34 2.16
CA GLN A 89 1.28 38.72 2.34
C GLN A 89 1.96 39.08 1.02
N LEU A 90 1.71 38.34 -0.07
CA LEU A 90 2.24 38.67 -1.39
C LEU A 90 1.76 40.04 -1.87
N ASN A 91 0.47 40.34 -1.72
CA ASN A 91 -0.11 41.62 -2.11
C ASN A 91 0.47 42.78 -1.27
N LEU A 92 0.72 42.56 0.03
CA LEU A 92 1.36 43.56 0.89
C LEU A 92 2.80 43.84 0.45
N ILE A 93 3.57 42.80 0.09
CA ILE A 93 4.94 42.96 -0.40
C ILE A 93 4.97 43.70 -1.75
N GLN A 94 4.03 43.41 -2.65
CA GLN A 94 3.95 44.08 -3.96
C GLN A 94 3.53 45.55 -3.88
N HIS A 95 2.76 45.94 -2.85
CA HIS A 95 2.37 47.34 -2.63
C HIS A 95 3.44 48.17 -1.88
N GLN A 96 4.46 47.52 -1.31
CA GLN A 96 5.55 48.16 -0.54
C GLN A 96 6.85 48.32 -1.36
N SER A 97 6.88 47.85 -2.61
CA SER A 97 7.99 47.97 -3.58
C SER A 97 7.66 48.98 -4.68
#